data_AF-A0A372LEC2-F1
#
_entry.id   AF-A0A372LEC2-F1
#
_cell.length_a   1.000
_cell.length_b   1.000
_cell.length_c   1.000
_cell.angle_alpha   90.00
_cell.angle_beta   90.00
_cell.angle_gamma   90.00
#
_symmetry.space_group_name_H-M   'P 1'
#
loop_
_entity.id
_entity.type
_entity.pdbx_description
1 polymer ?
#
loop_
_entity_poly.entity_id
_entity_poly.type
_entity_poly.pdbx_seq_one_letter_code
_entity_poly.pdbx_strand_id
1 'polypeptide(L)' 'MIEFFINLERNAIQPLFEQVYKEIRNRILSGDLQNGQKLPSVRRMAIDLGVGKNTILHAYELLLG' A
#
# COMPACT_ATOMS: atom_id res chain seq x y z
N MET A 1 0.98 -15.53 6.12
CA MET A 1 0.95 -14.05 5.98
C MET A 1 1.38 -13.76 4.56
N ILE A 2 0.64 -12.96 3.81
CA ILE A 2 0.94 -12.73 2.39
C ILE A 2 2.07 -11.71 2.31
N GLU A 3 3.12 -12.03 1.55
CA GLU A 3 4.18 -11.08 1.27
C GLU A 3 3.66 -10.02 0.31
N PHE A 4 3.69 -8.76 0.74
CA PHE A 4 3.15 -7.65 -0.01
C PHE A 4 4.30 -6.80 -0.54
N PHE A 5 4.75 -7.09 -1.75
CA PHE A 5 5.83 -6.34 -2.40
C PHE A 5 5.26 -5.20 -3.23
N ILE A 6 5.61 -3.96 -2.88
CA ILE A 6 5.36 -2.77 -3.69
C ILE A 6 6.72 -2.19 -4.07
N ASN A 7 6.94 -1.92 -5.35
CA ASN A 7 8.07 -1.14 -5.78
C ASN A 7 7.75 0.35 -5.67
N LEU A 8 8.56 1.11 -4.92
CA LEU A 8 8.35 2.53 -4.67
C LEU A 8 9.44 3.37 -5.35
N GLU A 9 9.01 4.34 -6.15
CA GLU A 9 9.90 5.31 -6.78
C GLU A 9 10.06 6.54 -5.88
N ARG A 10 11.13 6.54 -5.08
CA ARG A 10 11.38 7.60 -4.08
C ARG A 10 11.71 8.96 -4.67
N ASN A 11 12.18 9.00 -5.91
CA ASN A 11 12.55 10.22 -6.63
C ASN A 11 11.44 10.71 -7.58
N ALA A 12 10.29 10.05 -7.60
CA ALA A 12 9.16 10.49 -8.41
C ALA A 12 8.52 11.76 -7.83
N ILE A 13 7.89 12.55 -8.71
CA ILE A 13 7.06 13.70 -8.30
C ILE A 13 5.87 13.23 -7.45
N GLN A 14 5.40 12.01 -7.70
CA GLN A 14 4.27 11.44 -6.99
C GLN A 14 4.64 11.08 -5.54
N PRO A 15 3.87 11.54 -4.54
CA PRO A 15 4.08 11.16 -3.15
C PRO A 15 4.00 9.65 -2.91
N LEU A 16 4.82 9.14 -1.98
CA LEU A 16 4.89 7.71 -1.67
C LEU A 16 3.55 7.10 -1.22
N PHE A 17 2.73 7.84 -0.46
CA PHE A 17 1.44 7.31 -0.01
C PHE A 17 0.48 7.07 -1.19
N GLU A 18 0.52 7.93 -2.21
CA GLU A 18 -0.28 7.75 -3.40
C GLU A 18 0.21 6.59 -4.26
N GLN A 19 1.53 6.36 -4.32
CA GLN A 19 2.10 5.19 -5.00
C GLN A 19 1.63 3.90 -4.34
N VAL A 20 1.69 3.82 -3.00
CA VAL A 20 1.17 2.68 -2.22
C VAL A 20 -0.32 2.48 -2.47
N TYR A 21 -1.12 3.55 -2.38
CA TYR A 21 -2.56 3.50 -2.63
C TYR A 21 -2.87 2.97 -4.03
N LYS A 22 -2.23 3.52 -5.07
CA LYS A 22 -2.46 3.10 -6.47
C LYS A 22 -2.13 1.63 -6.68
N GLU A 23 -1.01 1.16 -6.15
CA GLU A 23 -0.60 -0.24 -6.30
C GLU A 23 -1.61 -1.19 -5.63
N ILE A 24 -2.05 -0.87 -4.39
CA ILE A 24 -3.05 -1.70 -3.69
C ILE A 24 -4.38 -1.68 -4.46
N ARG A 25 -4.82 -0.49 -4.90
CA ARG A 25 -6.06 -0.35 -5.68
C ARG A 25 -6.00 -1.14 -6.98
N ASN A 26 -4.87 -1.10 -7.71
CA ASN A 26 -4.70 -1.87 -8.93
C ASN A 26 -4.80 -3.36 -8.68
N ARG A 27 -4.20 -3.87 -7.60
CA ARG A 27 -4.31 -5.27 -7.22
C ARG A 27 -5.74 -5.68 -6.86
N ILE A 28 -6.49 -4.83 -6.17
CA ILE A 28 -7.92 -5.06 -5.91
C ILE A 28 -8.70 -5.13 -7.24
N LEU A 29 -8.47 -4.18 -8.14
CA LEU A 29 -9.18 -4.10 -9.42
C LEU A 29 -8.82 -5.25 -10.38
N SER A 30 -7.57 -5.74 -10.33
CA SER A 30 -7.10 -6.89 -11.12
C SER A 30 -7.60 -8.23 -10.58
N GLY A 31 -8.05 -8.29 -9.32
CA GLY A 31 -8.43 -9.52 -8.64
C GLY A 31 -7.29 -10.22 -7.88
N ASP A 32 -6.06 -9.70 -7.96
CA ASP A 32 -4.90 -10.20 -7.19
C ASP A 32 -5.11 -10.07 -5.67
N LEU A 33 -5.86 -9.05 -5.25
CA LEU A 33 -6.37 -8.93 -3.89
C LEU A 33 -7.86 -9.24 -3.87
N GLN A 34 -8.20 -10.38 -3.28
CA GLN A 34 -9.58 -10.82 -3.18
C GLN A 34 -10.31 -10.12 -2.05
N ASN A 35 -11.64 -10.04 -2.18
CA ASN A 35 -12.48 -9.55 -1.10
C ASN A 35 -12.29 -10.41 0.17
N GLY A 36 -12.19 -9.76 1.33
CA GLY A 36 -11.94 -10.43 2.61
C GLY A 36 -10.46 -10.76 2.89
N GLN A 37 -9.58 -10.60 1.90
CA GLN A 37 -8.15 -10.75 2.10
C GLN A 37 -7.59 -9.59 2.92
N LYS A 38 -6.86 -9.92 3.98
CA LYS A 38 -6.29 -8.92 4.89
C LYS A 38 -5.01 -8.32 4.29
N LEU A 39 -4.97 -6.99 4.26
CA LEU A 39 -3.71 -6.26 4.06
C LEU A 39 -2.79 -6.44 5.29
N PRO A 40 -1.47 -6.27 5.12
CA PRO A 40 -0.56 -6.16 6.25
C PRO A 40 -0.98 -5.03 7.19
N SER A 41 -0.59 -5.13 8.47
CA SER A 41 -0.78 -3.99 9.37
C SER A 41 0.02 -2.77 8.91
N VAL A 42 -0.44 -1.56 9.24
CA VAL A 42 0.28 -0.30 8.97
C VAL A 42 1.75 -0.40 9.40
N ARG A 43 2.00 -0.97 10.60
CA ARG A 43 3.35 -1.16 11.13
C ARG A 43 4.17 -2.11 10.27
N ARG A 44 3.61 -3.25 9.88
CA ARG A 44 4.32 -4.27 9.10
C ARG A 44 4.64 -3.73 7.71
N MET A 45 3.66 -3.15 7.03
CA MET A 45 3.82 -2.56 5.69
C MET A 45 4.86 -1.43 5.68
N ALA A 46 4.88 -0.58 6.72
CA ALA A 46 5.86 0.48 6.84
C ALA A 46 7.29 -0.07 6.98
N ILE A 47 7.47 -1.16 7.73
CA ILE A 47 8.76 -1.86 7.87
C ILE A 47 9.16 -2.48 6.52
N ASP A 48 8.24 -3.22 5.88
CA ASP A 48 8.51 -3.95 4.65
C ASP A 48 8.87 -3.01 3.49
N LEU A 49 8.25 -1.83 3.41
CA LEU A 49 8.53 -0.83 2.38
C LEU A 49 9.59 0.21 2.78
N GLY A 50 10.05 0.21 4.03
CA GLY A 50 11.00 1.21 4.54
C GLY A 50 10.46 2.65 4.42
N VAL A 51 9.23 2.87 4.86
CA VAL A 51 8.55 4.19 4.84
C VAL A 51 7.97 4.53 6.22
N GLY A 52 7.54 5.79 6.40
CA GLY A 52 6.87 6.22 7.62
C GLY A 52 5.49 5.59 7.78
N LYS A 53 5.05 5.35 9.02
CA LYS A 53 3.71 4.82 9.32
C LYS A 53 2.58 5.69 8.75
N ASN A 54 2.76 7.02 8.80
CA ASN A 54 1.77 7.97 8.26
C ASN A 54 1.56 7.79 6.75
N THR A 55 2.63 7.43 6.02
CA THR A 55 2.54 7.14 4.57
C THR A 55 1.62 5.96 4.30
N ILE A 56 1.73 4.88 5.07
CA ILE A 56 0.86 3.71 4.92
C ILE A 56 -0.55 4.01 5.43
N LEU A 57 -0.67 4.73 6.56
CA LEU A 57 -1.97 5.10 7.12
C LEU A 57 -2.79 5.89 6.09
N HIS A 58 -2.21 6.94 5.50
CA HIS A 58 -2.90 7.73 4.48
C HIS A 58 -3.24 6.92 3.23
N ALA A 59 -2.34 6.03 2.79
CA ALA A 59 -2.63 5.14 1.67
C ALA A 59 -3.84 4.22 1.94
N TYR A 60 -3.97 3.71 3.16
CA TYR A 60 -5.10 2.85 3.55
C TYR A 60 -6.39 3.65 3.75
N GLU A 61 -6.31 4.86 4.30
CA GLU A 61 -7.46 5.77 4.42
C GLU A 61 -8.08 6.09 3.05
N LEU A 62 -7.26 6.28 2.02
CA LEU A 62 -7.73 6.49 0.65
C LEU A 62 -8.48 5.30 0.04
N LEU A 63 -8.31 4.07 0.56
CA LEU A 63 -9.06 2.89 0.10
C LEU A 63 -10.47 2.81 0.69
N LEU A 64 -10.75 3.58 1.76
CA LEU A 64 -12.03 3.58 2.46
C LEU A 64 -12.98 4.69 1.97
N GLY A 65 -12.50 5.61 1.13
CA GLY A 65 -13.28 6.66 0.48
C GLY A 65 -13.84 6.23 -0.85
#